data_AF-A0A954V3Z0-F1
#
_entry.id   AF-A0A954V3Z0-F1
#
_cell.length_a   1.000
_cell.length_b   1.000
_cell.length_c   1.000
_cell.angle_alpha   90.00
_cell.angle_beta   90.00
_cell.angle_gamma   90.00
#
_symmetry.space_group_name_H-M   'P 1'
#
loop_
_entity.id
_entity.type
_entity.pdbx_description
1 polymer ?
#
loop_
_entity_poly.entity_id
_entity_poly.type
_entity_poly.pdbx_seq_one_letter_code
_entity_poly.pdbx_strand_id
1 'polypeptide(L)'
;MQTLEFDYDTSCFDIDPFQVMPGGVGGVWPFMVGRLVELPCTLPQDHTLFVTLQQQSTDVWRDKLGLIRQWHGMAMCLVHPDYLSTAKRWELYRELLELMLSTDDAWHCLPHQAASWWRQRDQSQVVGPAIEGPAQPRGRIVSLAEMV
;
A
#
# COMPACT_ATOMS: atom_id res chain seq x y z
N MET A 1 -13.26 -12.45 12.46
CA MET A 1 -12.76 -12.19 11.09
C MET A 1 -12.27 -13.46 10.40
N GLN A 2 -11.40 -14.27 11.00
CA GLN A 2 -10.92 -15.53 10.39
C GLN A 2 -12.01 -16.57 10.10
N THR A 3 -13.22 -16.42 10.62
CA THR A 3 -14.37 -17.28 10.32
C THR A 3 -15.10 -16.90 9.04
N LEU A 4 -14.88 -15.68 8.52
CA LEU A 4 -15.42 -15.21 7.25
C LEU A 4 -14.47 -15.61 6.11
N GLU A 5 -15.03 -15.84 4.93
CA GLU A 5 -14.29 -16.28 3.73
C GLU A 5 -13.81 -15.09 2.90
N PHE A 6 -13.11 -14.14 3.55
CA PHE A 6 -12.46 -13.03 2.85
C PHE A 6 -11.03 -13.40 2.48
N ASP A 7 -10.54 -12.79 1.40
CA ASP A 7 -9.17 -12.98 0.92
C ASP A 7 -8.16 -12.06 1.60
N TYR A 8 -8.59 -10.85 1.95
CA TYR A 8 -7.72 -9.80 2.46
C TYR A 8 -8.49 -8.82 3.36
N ASP A 9 -7.73 -8.03 4.11
CA ASP A 9 -8.21 -6.90 4.91
C ASP A 9 -7.32 -5.67 4.66
N THR A 10 -7.88 -4.49 4.88
CA THR A 10 -7.21 -3.18 4.69
C THR A 10 -7.40 -2.28 5.91
N SER A 11 -7.56 -2.88 7.09
CA SER A 11 -7.94 -2.17 8.31
C SER A 11 -6.75 -1.65 9.11
N CYS A 12 -5.52 -2.02 8.74
CA CYS A 12 -4.30 -1.54 9.37
C CYS A 12 -3.61 -0.46 8.54
N PHE A 13 -2.89 0.43 9.24
CA PHE A 13 -1.97 1.40 8.63
C PHE A 13 -0.53 0.93 8.83
N ASP A 14 0.36 1.33 7.91
CA ASP A 14 1.80 1.15 8.13
C ASP A 14 2.27 2.01 9.31
N ILE A 15 1.81 3.26 9.35
CA ILE A 15 1.94 4.22 10.45
C ILE A 15 0.82 5.25 10.37
N ASP A 16 0.08 5.44 11.46
CA ASP A 16 -0.87 6.53 11.63
C ASP A 16 -0.82 7.06 13.08
N PRO A 17 -0.18 8.20 13.33
CA PRO A 17 -0.16 8.82 14.66
C PRO A 17 -1.44 9.60 15.00
N PHE A 18 -2.40 9.70 14.07
CA PHE A 18 -3.61 10.50 14.19
C PHE A 18 -4.88 9.69 14.46
N GLN A 19 -4.84 8.36 14.33
CA GLN A 19 -5.95 7.51 14.81
C GLN A 19 -6.07 7.58 16.34
N VAL A 20 -7.26 7.27 16.84
CA VAL A 20 -7.55 7.20 18.29
C VAL A 20 -6.57 6.26 19.00
N MET A 21 -6.18 5.17 18.35
CA MET A 21 -5.06 4.33 18.76
C MET A 21 -3.88 4.59 17.81
N PRO A 22 -2.94 5.48 18.17
CA PRO A 22 -1.80 5.77 17.33
C PRO A 22 -0.89 4.54 17.24
N GLY A 23 -0.29 4.32 16.07
CA GLY A 23 0.58 3.18 15.84
C GLY A 23 0.60 2.78 14.37
N GLY A 24 0.72 1.49 14.11
CA GLY A 24 0.77 0.92 12.78
C GLY A 24 1.55 -0.39 12.79
N VAL A 25 1.52 -1.10 11.67
CA VAL A 25 2.22 -2.39 11.53
C VAL A 25 3.72 -2.21 11.29
N GLY A 26 4.19 -0.98 11.05
CA GLY A 26 5.61 -0.65 10.89
C GLY A 26 6.22 -1.11 9.56
N GLY A 27 5.41 -1.48 8.57
CA GLY A 27 5.87 -1.99 7.28
C GLY A 27 5.00 -1.54 6.12
N VAL A 28 5.63 -1.27 4.98
CA VAL A 28 4.97 -0.85 3.72
C VAL A 28 4.61 -2.02 2.80
N TRP A 29 4.77 -3.24 3.30
CA TRP A 29 4.50 -4.47 2.58
C TRP A 29 3.28 -5.17 3.15
N PRO A 30 2.45 -5.81 2.31
CA PRO A 30 1.45 -6.73 2.81
C PRO A 30 2.03 -7.87 3.67
N PHE A 31 1.18 -8.57 4.42
CA PHE A 31 1.63 -9.70 5.22
C PHE A 31 0.47 -10.67 5.52
N MET A 32 0.81 -11.90 5.91
CA MET A 32 -0.21 -12.89 6.26
C MET A 32 -0.68 -12.71 7.70
N VAL A 33 -1.99 -12.66 7.90
CA VAL A 33 -2.65 -12.67 9.21
C VAL A 33 -3.61 -13.84 9.24
N GLY A 34 -3.13 -15.00 9.71
CA GLY A 34 -3.88 -16.25 9.61
C GLY A 34 -4.15 -16.59 8.14
N ARG A 35 -5.42 -16.57 7.74
CA ARG A 35 -5.85 -16.85 6.34
C ARG A 35 -5.93 -15.61 5.45
N LEU A 36 -5.97 -14.43 6.06
CA LEU A 36 -6.10 -13.15 5.37
C LEU A 36 -4.73 -12.63 4.94
N VAL A 37 -4.70 -11.95 3.79
CA VAL A 37 -3.61 -11.04 3.47
C VAL A 37 -3.97 -9.68 4.02
N GLU A 38 -3.20 -9.13 4.95
CA GLU A 38 -3.33 -7.72 5.33
C GLU A 38 -2.63 -6.88 4.27
N LEU A 39 -3.37 -5.93 3.68
CA LEU A 39 -2.83 -4.88 2.83
C LEU A 39 -2.82 -3.61 3.69
N PRO A 40 -1.68 -3.17 4.25
CA PRO A 40 -1.67 -1.96 5.05
C PRO A 40 -1.95 -0.72 4.20
N CYS A 41 -2.74 0.21 4.72
CA CYS A 41 -2.84 1.56 4.17
C CYS A 41 -1.51 2.28 4.43
N THR A 42 -0.79 2.58 3.35
CA THR A 42 0.59 3.09 3.42
C THR A 42 0.72 4.56 3.06
N LEU A 43 -0.34 5.17 2.52
CA LEU A 43 -0.44 6.60 2.33
C LEU A 43 -1.37 7.21 3.40
N PRO A 44 -1.03 8.39 3.95
CA PRO A 44 -1.94 9.10 4.82
C PRO A 44 -3.30 9.33 4.14
N GLN A 45 -4.37 8.99 4.83
CA GLN A 45 -5.72 9.11 4.30
C GLN A 45 -6.16 10.58 4.13
N ASP A 46 -7.12 10.79 3.24
CA ASP A 46 -7.67 12.10 2.91
C ASP A 46 -8.30 12.84 4.10
N HIS A 47 -8.96 12.14 5.03
CA HIS A 47 -9.47 12.74 6.26
C HIS A 47 -8.34 13.41 7.06
N THR A 48 -7.28 12.65 7.33
CA THR A 48 -6.13 13.14 8.10
C THR A 48 -5.49 14.34 7.43
N LEU A 49 -5.27 14.29 6.12
CA LEU A 49 -4.64 15.38 5.41
C LEU A 49 -5.53 16.61 5.27
N PHE A 50 -6.78 16.44 4.85
CA PHE A 50 -7.64 17.56 4.46
C PHE A 50 -8.50 18.12 5.59
N VAL A 51 -8.85 17.30 6.58
CA VAL A 51 -9.70 17.70 7.72
C VAL A 51 -8.85 17.99 8.95
N THR A 52 -8.04 17.01 9.39
CA THR A 52 -7.24 17.16 10.62
C THR A 52 -6.08 18.13 10.43
N LEU A 53 -5.27 17.93 9.40
CA LEU A 53 -4.06 18.72 9.15
C LEU A 53 -4.26 19.91 8.21
N GLN A 54 -5.42 19.99 7.55
CA GLN A 54 -5.79 21.06 6.61
C GLN A 54 -4.74 21.33 5.52
N GLN A 55 -4.06 20.28 5.05
CA GLN A 55 -3.05 20.36 3.99
C GLN A 55 -3.64 20.98 2.72
N GLN A 56 -2.84 21.83 2.07
CA GLN A 56 -3.23 22.55 0.84
C GLN A 56 -2.41 22.13 -0.40
N SER A 57 -1.53 21.14 -0.24
CA SER A 57 -0.67 20.59 -1.30
C SER A 57 -0.61 19.05 -1.20
N THR A 58 -0.04 18.42 -2.23
CA THR A 58 0.19 16.98 -2.30
C THR A 58 1.57 16.55 -1.76
N ASP A 59 2.30 17.45 -1.10
CA ASP A 59 3.70 17.22 -0.71
C ASP A 59 3.85 16.04 0.25
N VAL A 60 2.98 15.91 1.25
CA VAL A 60 3.01 14.77 2.20
C VAL A 60 2.83 13.43 1.48
N TRP A 61 1.93 13.36 0.48
CA TRP A 61 1.78 12.16 -0.32
C TRP A 61 3.00 11.91 -1.20
N ARG A 62 3.56 12.95 -1.84
CA ARG A 62 4.73 12.86 -2.70
C ARG A 62 5.95 12.33 -1.94
N ASP A 63 6.20 12.87 -0.75
CA ASP A 63 7.31 12.46 0.10
C ASP A 63 7.15 11.00 0.55
N LYS A 64 5.93 10.62 0.96
CA LYS A 64 5.62 9.24 1.37
C LYS A 64 5.74 8.26 0.20
N LEU A 65 5.28 8.63 -1.00
CA LEU A 65 5.47 7.83 -2.21
C LEU A 65 6.96 7.63 -2.52
N GLY A 66 7.78 8.68 -2.38
CA GLY A 66 9.23 8.60 -2.53
C GLY A 66 9.86 7.59 -1.56
N LEU A 67 9.45 7.62 -0.29
CA LEU A 67 9.88 6.64 0.70
C LEU A 67 9.44 5.21 0.31
N ILE A 68 8.16 5.01 0.00
CA ILE A 68 7.63 3.69 -0.39
C ILE A 68 8.40 3.12 -1.59
N ARG A 69 8.74 3.96 -2.56
CA ARG A 69 9.52 3.57 -3.74
C ARG A 69 10.91 3.06 -3.36
N GLN A 70 11.61 3.72 -2.42
CA GLN A 70 12.93 3.27 -1.94
C GLN A 70 12.86 1.86 -1.32
N TRP A 71 11.77 1.56 -0.62
CA TRP A 71 11.57 0.25 0.02
C TRP A 71 10.86 -0.78 -0.86
N HIS A 72 10.63 -0.48 -2.15
CA HIS A 72 9.86 -1.33 -3.06
C HIS A 72 8.50 -1.76 -2.46
N GLY A 73 7.85 -0.83 -1.77
CA GLY A 73 6.62 -1.05 -1.02
C GLY A 73 5.33 -0.95 -1.84
N MET A 74 4.21 -1.30 -1.22
CA MET A 74 2.88 -1.07 -1.77
C MET A 74 2.43 0.34 -1.40
N ALA A 75 1.86 1.08 -2.36
CA ALA A 75 1.17 2.34 -2.10
C ALA A 75 -0.35 2.10 -2.07
N MET A 76 -1.00 2.35 -0.93
CA MET A 76 -2.45 2.25 -0.78
C MET A 76 -2.97 3.42 0.07
N CYS A 77 -3.98 4.12 -0.43
CA CYS A 77 -4.58 5.29 0.21
C CYS A 77 -6.08 5.06 0.44
N LEU A 78 -6.58 5.40 1.63
CA LEU A 78 -8.01 5.49 1.89
C LEU A 78 -8.49 6.89 1.52
N VAL A 79 -9.55 6.93 0.72
CA VAL A 79 -10.15 8.17 0.22
C VAL A 79 -11.67 8.04 0.34
N HIS A 80 -12.32 9.11 0.78
CA HIS A 80 -13.74 9.17 1.05
C HIS A 80 -14.38 10.31 0.24
N PRO A 81 -15.52 10.06 -0.42
CA PRO A 81 -16.20 11.10 -1.18
C PRO A 81 -16.59 12.30 -0.31
N ASP A 82 -16.90 12.07 0.97
CA ASP A 82 -17.29 13.08 1.95
C ASP A 82 -16.19 14.14 2.20
N TYR A 83 -14.92 13.74 2.14
CA TYR A 83 -13.80 14.65 2.37
C TYR A 83 -13.34 15.33 1.09
N LEU A 84 -13.65 14.79 -0.08
CA LEU A 84 -13.48 15.44 -1.40
C LEU A 84 -14.61 16.43 -1.72
N SER A 85 -15.03 17.23 -0.74
CA SER A 85 -16.21 18.11 -0.86
C SER A 85 -15.97 19.46 -1.53
N THR A 86 -14.71 19.79 -1.89
CA THR A 86 -14.37 21.08 -2.51
C THR A 86 -13.56 20.88 -3.79
N ALA A 87 -13.63 21.87 -4.69
CA ALA A 87 -12.86 21.86 -5.94
C ALA A 87 -11.35 21.73 -5.68
N LYS A 88 -10.84 22.38 -4.62
CA LYS A 88 -9.42 22.28 -4.26
C LYS A 88 -9.03 20.86 -3.83
N ARG A 89 -9.85 20.19 -3.00
CA ARG A 89 -9.55 18.82 -2.56
C ARG A 89 -9.65 17.82 -3.72
N TRP A 90 -10.59 18.04 -4.64
CA TRP A 90 -10.64 17.30 -5.91
C TRP A 90 -9.39 17.49 -6.76
N GLU A 91 -8.90 18.72 -6.87
CA GLU A 91 -7.65 19.01 -7.57
C GLU A 91 -6.47 18.27 -6.95
N LEU A 92 -6.30 18.31 -5.62
CA LEU A 92 -5.23 17.60 -4.92
C LEU A 92 -5.34 16.08 -5.08
N TYR A 93 -6.55 15.51 -5.04
CA TYR A 93 -6.74 14.09 -5.31
C TYR A 93 -6.38 13.72 -6.75
N ARG A 94 -6.76 14.56 -7.73
CA ARG A 94 -6.37 14.36 -9.13
C ARG A 94 -4.85 14.43 -9.30
N GLU A 95 -4.18 15.38 -8.66
CA GLU A 95 -2.71 15.46 -8.67
C GLU A 95 -2.07 14.16 -8.12
N LEU A 96 -2.60 13.59 -7.04
CA LEU A 96 -2.14 12.29 -6.52
C LEU A 96 -2.27 11.18 -7.58
N LEU A 97 -3.42 11.10 -8.26
CA LEU A 97 -3.64 10.11 -9.32
C LEU A 97 -2.69 10.31 -10.51
N GLU A 98 -2.48 11.56 -10.92
CA GLU A 98 -1.52 11.92 -11.98
C GLU A 98 -0.09 11.52 -11.58
N LEU A 99 0.30 11.71 -10.31
CA LEU A 99 1.59 11.24 -9.79
C LEU A 99 1.74 9.72 -9.87
N MET A 100 0.72 8.99 -9.42
CA MET A 100 0.72 7.53 -9.51
C MET A 100 0.83 7.05 -10.95
N LEU A 101 0.07 7.65 -11.89
CA LEU A 101 0.09 7.28 -13.30
C LEU A 101 1.38 7.68 -14.03
N SER A 102 2.13 8.67 -13.52
CA SER A 102 3.40 9.09 -14.11
C SER A 102 4.56 8.12 -13.86
N THR A 103 4.35 7.11 -13.03
CA THR A 103 5.36 6.14 -12.62
C THR A 103 5.33 4.91 -13.53
N ASP A 104 6.48 4.49 -14.06
CA ASP A 104 6.60 3.33 -14.96
C ASP A 104 7.15 2.05 -14.28
N ASP A 105 7.64 2.18 -13.05
CA ASP A 105 8.21 1.08 -12.24
C ASP A 105 7.24 0.52 -11.19
N ALA A 106 5.94 0.82 -11.30
CA ALA A 106 4.91 0.37 -10.39
C ALA A 106 3.93 -0.63 -11.03
N TRP A 107 3.46 -1.60 -10.24
CA TRP A 107 2.35 -2.47 -10.63
C TRP A 107 1.02 -1.89 -10.15
N HIS A 108 0.30 -1.21 -11.06
CA HIS A 108 -1.06 -0.77 -10.81
C HIS A 108 -2.02 -1.96 -10.84
N CYS A 109 -2.66 -2.24 -9.69
CA CYS A 109 -3.58 -3.35 -9.54
C CYS A 109 -4.67 -3.07 -8.53
N LEU A 110 -5.72 -3.88 -8.58
CA LEU A 110 -6.78 -3.88 -7.59
C LEU A 110 -6.32 -4.60 -6.31
N PRO A 111 -6.83 -4.24 -5.12
CA PRO A 111 -6.44 -4.86 -3.86
C PRO A 111 -6.53 -6.40 -3.86
N HIS A 112 -7.59 -6.98 -4.44
CA HIS A 112 -7.73 -8.43 -4.54
C HIS A 112 -6.67 -9.10 -5.42
N GLN A 113 -6.11 -8.39 -6.41
CA GLN A 113 -5.02 -8.89 -7.25
C GLN A 113 -3.70 -8.88 -6.47
N ALA A 114 -3.44 -7.81 -5.72
CA ALA A 114 -2.28 -7.73 -4.82
C ALA A 114 -2.33 -8.84 -3.77
N ALA A 115 -3.48 -9.06 -3.14
CA ALA A 115 -3.68 -10.14 -2.18
C ALA A 115 -3.47 -11.53 -2.78
N SER A 116 -4.02 -11.80 -3.97
CA SER A 116 -3.81 -13.06 -4.68
C SER A 116 -2.33 -13.31 -4.97
N TRP A 117 -1.61 -12.29 -5.44
CA TRP A 117 -0.17 -12.41 -5.68
C TRP A 117 0.61 -12.64 -4.38
N TRP A 118 0.27 -11.94 -3.29
CA TRP A 118 0.96 -12.10 -2.01
C TRP A 118 0.80 -13.51 -1.43
N ARG A 119 -0.39 -14.11 -1.60
CA ARG A 119 -0.65 -15.49 -1.22
C ARG A 119 0.14 -16.48 -2.06
N GLN A 120 0.23 -16.27 -3.38
CA GLN A 120 1.08 -17.10 -4.24
C GLN A 120 2.55 -17.01 -3.81
N ARG A 121 3.00 -15.80 -3.46
CA ARG A 121 4.36 -15.58 -2.94
C ARG A 121 4.59 -16.33 -1.63
N ASP A 122 3.67 -16.26 -0.68
CA ASP A 122 3.74 -16.98 0.60
C ASP A 122 3.78 -18.51 0.42
N GLN A 123 3.11 -19.02 -0.61
CA GLN A 123 3.11 -20.44 -1.00
C GLN A 123 4.30 -20.86 -1.86
N SER A 124 5.26 -19.96 -2.10
CA SER A 124 6.46 -20.21 -2.91
C SER A 124 7.71 -20.14 -2.05
N GLN A 125 8.80 -20.71 -2.56
CA GLN A 125 10.10 -20.73 -1.89
C GLN A 125 11.21 -20.35 -2.85
N VAL A 126 12.29 -19.77 -2.30
CA VAL A 126 13.52 -19.50 -3.04
C VAL A 126 14.45 -20.71 -2.92
N VAL A 127 14.81 -21.32 -4.05
CA VAL A 127 15.69 -22.48 -4.13
C VAL A 127 16.88 -22.13 -5.01
N GLY A 128 18.00 -21.77 -4.38
CA GLY A 128 19.16 -21.23 -5.09
C GLY A 128 18.79 -19.94 -5.85
N PRO A 129 19.01 -19.86 -7.18
CA PRO A 129 18.64 -18.71 -8.00
C PRO A 129 17.20 -18.77 -8.55
N ALA A 130 16.40 -19.76 -8.16
CA ALA A 130 15.06 -19.99 -8.71
C ALA A 130 13.95 -19.80 -7.66
N ILE A 131 12.74 -19.52 -8.15
CA ILE A 131 11.51 -19.53 -7.35
C ILE A 131 10.77 -20.81 -7.67
N GLU A 132 10.48 -21.62 -6.65
CA GLU A 132 9.62 -22.79 -6.75
C GLU A 132 8.26 -22.47 -6.14
N GLY A 133 7.17 -22.77 -6.86
CA GLY A 133 5.81 -22.51 -6.42
C GLY A 133 5.03 -21.55 -7.32
N PRO A 134 3.78 -21.20 -6.94
CA PRO A 134 2.87 -20.47 -7.81
C PRO A 134 3.32 -19.04 -8.16
N ALA A 135 4.23 -18.44 -7.39
CA ALA A 135 4.77 -17.12 -7.71
C ALA A 135 5.84 -17.14 -8.81
N GLN A 136 6.35 -18.30 -9.21
CA GLN A 136 7.43 -18.42 -10.21
C GLN A 136 7.23 -17.59 -11.49
N PRO A 137 6.03 -17.47 -12.09
CA PRO A 137 5.87 -16.77 -13.36
C PRO A 137 6.09 -15.25 -13.28
N ARG A 138 5.94 -14.67 -12.08
CA ARG A 138 5.97 -13.21 -11.87
C ARG A 138 6.86 -12.76 -10.72
N GLY A 139 7.34 -13.68 -9.91
CA GLY A 139 8.22 -13.41 -8.77
C GLY A 139 9.61 -13.00 -9.25
N ARG A 140 10.28 -12.19 -8.42
CA ARG A 140 11.67 -11.79 -8.62
C ARG A 140 12.40 -12.02 -7.31
N ILE A 141 13.63 -12.51 -7.41
CA ILE A 141 14.57 -12.59 -6.28
C ILE A 141 15.42 -11.33 -6.35
N VAL A 142 15.50 -10.61 -5.24
CA VAL A 142 16.29 -9.38 -5.11
C VAL A 142 17.16 -9.56 -3.87
N SER A 143 18.44 -9.17 -3.97
CA SER A 143 19.32 -9.18 -2.82
C SER A 143 18.93 -8.03 -1.88
N LEU A 144 18.98 -8.25 -0.57
CA LEU A 144 18.80 -7.16 0.40
C LEU A 144 19.82 -6.02 0.21
N ALA A 145 21.01 -6.32 -0.32
CA ALA A 145 22.02 -5.31 -0.63
C ALA A 145 21.66 -4.45 -1.85
N GLU A 146 20.74 -4.90 -2.71
CA GLU A 146 20.22 -4.13 -3.84
C GLU A 146 19.02 -3.26 -3.44
N MET A 147 18.51 -3.42 -2.22
CA MET A 147 17.35 -2.68 -1.67
C MET A 147 17.75 -1.50 -0.77
N VAL A 148 19.06 -1.24 -0.57
CA VAL A 148 19.61 -0.19 0.30
C VAL A 148 20.45 0.81 -0.49
#